data_AF-A0AAN7RS70-F1
#
_entry.id   AF-A0AAN7RS70-F1
#
_cell.length_a   1.000
_cell.length_b   1.000
_cell.length_c   1.000
_cell.angle_alpha   90.00
_cell.angle_beta   90.00
_cell.angle_gamma   90.00
#
_symmetry.space_group_name_H-M   'P 1'
#
loop_
_entity.id
_entity.type
_entity.pdbx_description
1 polymer ?
#
loop_
_entity_poly.entity_id
_entity_poly.type
_entity_poly.pdbx_seq_one_letter_code
_entity_poly.pdbx_strand_id
1 'polypeptide(L)'
;MALRRVLGLGGGLGRRSCCSKCPLPPDFVEALRAVVGGNNVSTAMAVREQHGHDESMHACAPPDAVVWPRAVGQVQELAALCYRCRVPMVPFGTGTGLEGGVNAVQGGVCFDLSRMDAIVELSLEDFSVVVEPGVTRKALNSHLRGTGLWFPVDPGADASLCGMAATGASGTNAVRYGTMRPNVLNLRVVLPDGRLLHTAGPGRQARKRAAGYDLTSLFVGSEGTLGFLTQATLRLHPLPEATAATTATFPSVQAAVACTVQVLQAAVPVARMGECWGLAVGPGGQGLVAGLSTASSHPEFLDEVMAGACGRFSGLELPAAATLLLELHGSRHGLAEQQRQAGRDGASTGTG
;
A
#
# COMPACT_ATOMS: atom_id res chain seq x y z
N MET A 1 -12.12 38.02 26.49
CA MET A 1 -13.20 37.36 27.27
C MET A 1 -14.39 36.85 26.42
N ALA A 2 -14.50 37.17 25.13
CA ALA A 2 -15.61 36.73 24.28
C ALA A 2 -15.47 35.30 23.67
N LEU A 3 -14.30 34.67 23.73
CA LEU A 3 -14.06 33.35 23.10
C LEU A 3 -14.31 32.14 24.04
N ARG A 4 -14.54 32.37 25.34
CA ARG A 4 -14.69 31.30 26.34
C ARG A 4 -16.12 30.79 26.54
N ARG A 5 -17.13 31.49 26.01
CA ARG A 5 -18.55 31.15 26.20
C ARG A 5 -19.15 30.28 25.09
N VAL A 6 -18.46 30.10 23.96
CA VAL A 6 -18.96 29.27 22.84
C VAL A 6 -18.75 27.76 23.11
N LEU A 7 -17.83 27.38 24.00
CA LEU A 7 -17.35 25.99 24.09
C LEU A 7 -18.01 25.10 25.15
N GLY A 8 -19.07 25.54 25.85
CA GLY A 8 -19.92 24.66 26.66
C GLY A 8 -19.18 23.62 27.52
N LEU A 9 -18.12 24.03 28.24
CA LEU A 9 -17.33 23.14 29.09
C LEU A 9 -18.07 22.87 30.41
N GLY A 10 -19.04 21.97 30.35
CA GLY A 10 -19.79 21.47 31.49
C GLY A 10 -20.45 20.14 31.16
N GLY A 11 -19.69 19.04 31.24
CA GLY A 11 -20.23 17.69 31.02
C GLY A 11 -19.19 16.61 31.30
N GLY A 12 -19.49 15.75 32.27
CA GLY A 12 -18.60 14.70 32.76
C GLY A 12 -18.07 13.73 31.69
N LEU A 13 -17.01 13.02 32.06
CA LEU A 13 -16.35 11.96 31.28
C LEU A 13 -17.26 10.73 31.12
N GLY A 14 -18.39 10.87 30.43
CA GLY A 14 -19.22 9.75 30.01
C GLY A 14 -18.51 8.97 28.90
N ARG A 15 -18.22 7.68 29.13
CA ARG A 15 -17.80 6.76 28.07
C ARG A 15 -18.94 6.67 27.05
N ARG A 16 -18.66 7.04 25.79
CA ARG A 16 -19.65 7.01 24.69
C ARG A 16 -19.90 5.55 24.29
N SER A 17 -21.14 5.18 23.99
CA SER A 17 -21.46 3.86 23.44
C SER A 17 -20.89 3.74 22.03
N CYS A 18 -20.37 2.57 21.70
CA CYS A 18 -19.59 2.27 20.50
C CYS A 18 -20.43 2.17 19.20
N CYS A 19 -21.75 2.29 19.26
CA CYS A 19 -22.64 1.88 18.17
C CYS A 19 -23.54 2.98 17.56
N SER A 20 -23.48 4.25 18.02
CA SER A 20 -24.26 5.33 17.42
C SER A 20 -23.37 6.41 16.80
N LYS A 21 -23.65 6.75 15.52
CA LYS A 21 -23.06 7.93 14.87
C LYS A 21 -23.39 9.15 15.71
N CYS A 22 -22.37 9.89 16.13
CA CYS A 22 -22.55 11.11 16.92
C CYS A 22 -22.45 12.30 15.96
N PRO A 23 -23.47 13.17 15.88
CA PRO A 23 -23.41 14.32 15.00
C PRO A 23 -22.25 15.24 15.40
N LEU A 24 -21.66 15.89 14.40
CA LEU A 24 -20.61 16.89 14.63
C LEU A 24 -21.13 17.99 15.58
N PRO A 25 -20.26 18.56 16.44
CA PRO A 25 -20.63 19.70 17.28
C PRO A 25 -21.17 20.87 16.44
N PRO A 26 -22.02 21.74 17.01
CA PRO A 26 -22.44 22.97 16.36
C PRO A 26 -21.22 23.80 15.93
N ASP A 27 -21.31 24.46 14.77
CA ASP A 27 -20.26 25.30 14.17
C ASP A 27 -18.92 24.59 13.88
N PHE A 28 -18.85 23.26 14.05
CA PHE A 28 -17.61 22.51 13.85
C PHE A 28 -17.15 22.57 12.39
N VAL A 29 -18.07 22.54 11.44
CA VAL A 29 -17.75 22.68 10.00
C VAL A 29 -17.14 24.05 9.70
N GLU A 30 -17.60 25.13 10.33
CA GLU A 30 -16.98 26.46 10.18
C GLU A 30 -15.58 26.50 10.78
N ALA A 31 -15.36 25.83 11.92
CA ALA A 31 -14.03 25.68 12.49
C ALA A 31 -13.08 24.90 11.56
N LEU A 32 -13.56 23.85 10.88
CA LEU A 32 -12.77 23.15 9.85
C LEU A 32 -12.43 24.10 8.70
N ARG A 33 -13.42 24.86 8.20
CA ARG A 33 -13.23 25.85 7.11
C ARG A 33 -12.26 26.95 7.48
N ALA A 34 -12.19 27.36 8.75
CA ALA A 34 -11.23 28.35 9.22
C ALA A 34 -9.76 27.86 9.10
N VAL A 35 -9.51 26.55 9.24
CA VAL A 35 -8.16 25.97 9.17
C VAL A 35 -7.72 25.70 7.73
N VAL A 36 -8.56 25.01 6.95
CA VAL A 36 -8.19 24.58 5.58
C VAL A 36 -8.71 25.49 4.48
N GLY A 37 -9.61 26.43 4.80
CA GLY A 37 -10.34 27.25 3.83
C GLY A 37 -11.62 26.58 3.33
N GLY A 38 -12.62 27.39 2.98
CA GLY A 38 -13.96 26.93 2.57
C GLY A 38 -13.96 25.91 1.42
N ASN A 39 -13.09 26.10 0.42
CA ASN A 39 -12.97 25.22 -0.75
C ASN A 39 -12.31 23.86 -0.46
N ASN A 40 -11.76 23.69 0.75
CA ASN A 40 -11.09 22.46 1.19
C ASN A 40 -11.91 21.73 2.29
N VAL A 41 -13.21 22.01 2.41
CA VAL A 41 -14.15 21.27 3.26
C VAL A 41 -15.41 20.92 2.46
N SER A 42 -15.87 19.68 2.54
CA SER A 42 -17.13 19.25 1.94
C SER A 42 -17.99 18.43 2.90
N THR A 43 -19.29 18.70 2.88
CA THR A 43 -20.33 17.93 3.56
C THR A 43 -21.35 17.34 2.57
N ALA A 44 -21.09 17.49 1.26
CA ALA A 44 -21.96 16.96 0.21
C ALA A 44 -21.98 15.41 0.27
N MET A 45 -23.17 14.82 0.12
CA MET A 45 -23.36 13.37 0.25
C MET A 45 -22.43 12.58 -0.69
N ALA A 46 -22.40 12.93 -1.98
CA ALA A 46 -21.59 12.23 -2.97
C ALA A 46 -20.09 12.19 -2.62
N VAL A 47 -19.55 13.30 -2.09
CA VAL A 47 -18.15 13.36 -1.66
C VAL A 47 -17.93 12.47 -0.44
N ARG A 48 -18.84 12.51 0.53
CA ARG A 48 -18.74 11.70 1.75
C ARG A 48 -18.85 10.21 1.42
N GLU A 49 -19.73 9.82 0.50
CA GLU A 49 -19.84 8.43 0.04
C GLU A 49 -18.55 7.96 -0.64
N GLN A 50 -17.96 8.76 -1.51
CA GLN A 50 -16.65 8.46 -2.14
C GLN A 50 -15.52 8.24 -1.12
N HIS A 51 -15.60 8.90 0.03
CA HIS A 51 -14.61 8.77 1.12
C HIS A 51 -15.11 7.87 2.27
N GLY A 52 -16.19 7.13 2.03
CA GLY A 52 -16.85 6.27 3.00
C GLY A 52 -16.73 4.78 2.68
N HIS A 53 -16.07 4.43 1.57
CA HIS A 53 -15.77 3.06 1.19
C HIS A 53 -14.37 2.99 0.57
N ASP A 54 -13.76 1.81 0.65
CA ASP A 54 -12.61 1.41 -0.17
C ASP A 54 -13.04 0.31 -1.14
N GLU A 55 -12.10 -0.48 -1.66
CA GLU A 55 -12.36 -1.61 -2.57
C GLU A 55 -12.78 -2.89 -1.81
N SER A 56 -13.04 -2.79 -0.50
CA SER A 56 -13.55 -3.91 0.29
C SER A 56 -15.01 -4.24 -0.01
N MET A 57 -15.42 -5.41 0.44
CA MET A 57 -16.83 -5.86 0.41
C MET A 57 -17.71 -5.21 1.49
N HIS A 58 -17.16 -4.33 2.33
CA HIS A 58 -17.90 -3.71 3.42
C HIS A 58 -18.85 -2.62 2.91
N ALA A 59 -19.99 -2.46 3.59
CA ALA A 59 -20.93 -1.41 3.26
C ALA A 59 -20.31 -0.02 3.49
N CYS A 60 -20.60 0.91 2.58
CA CYS A 60 -20.17 2.30 2.68
C CYS A 60 -20.64 2.94 4.00
N ALA A 61 -19.70 3.46 4.78
CA ALA A 61 -19.94 4.22 5.99
C ALA A 61 -19.36 5.64 5.81
N PRO A 62 -20.15 6.59 5.28
CA PRO A 62 -19.65 7.92 4.98
C PRO A 62 -19.32 8.71 6.26
N PRO A 63 -18.21 9.49 6.27
CA PRO A 63 -17.88 10.45 7.32
C PRO A 63 -18.91 11.58 7.35
N ASP A 64 -18.86 12.46 8.35
CA ASP A 64 -19.72 13.64 8.45
C ASP A 64 -19.19 14.82 7.61
N ALA A 65 -17.87 14.93 7.49
CA ALA A 65 -17.20 15.91 6.65
C ALA A 65 -15.90 15.34 6.07
N VAL A 66 -15.52 15.84 4.90
CA VAL A 66 -14.22 15.57 4.25
C VAL A 66 -13.43 16.86 4.20
N VAL A 67 -12.15 16.81 4.58
CA VAL A 67 -11.23 17.94 4.53
C VAL A 67 -10.00 17.60 3.70
N TRP A 68 -9.49 18.59 2.95
CA TRP A 68 -8.30 18.45 2.12
C TRP A 68 -7.18 19.40 2.58
N PRO A 69 -6.42 19.05 3.63
CA PRO A 69 -5.25 19.80 4.03
C PRO A 69 -4.20 19.80 2.91
N ARG A 70 -3.47 20.91 2.80
CA ARG A 70 -2.37 21.12 1.84
C ARG A 70 -1.02 21.30 2.51
N ALA A 71 -1.00 21.36 3.83
CA ALA A 71 0.20 21.57 4.62
C ALA A 71 0.12 20.83 5.95
N VAL A 72 1.27 20.45 6.48
CA VAL A 72 1.41 19.75 7.77
C VAL A 72 0.74 20.54 8.91
N GLY A 73 0.91 21.87 8.93
CA GLY A 73 0.31 22.72 9.96
C GLY A 73 -1.22 22.62 10.00
N GLN A 74 -1.87 22.50 8.83
CA GLN A 74 -3.32 22.29 8.76
C GLN A 74 -3.72 20.94 9.33
N VAL A 75 -2.96 19.87 9.05
CA VAL A 75 -3.20 18.54 9.64
C VAL A 75 -3.07 18.60 11.16
N GLN A 76 -2.05 19.30 11.69
CA GLN A 76 -1.84 19.47 13.14
C GLN A 76 -3.01 20.21 13.82
N GLU A 77 -3.45 21.32 13.23
CA GLU A 77 -4.56 22.11 13.77
C GLU A 77 -5.89 21.35 13.73
N LEU A 78 -6.18 20.68 12.61
CA LEU A 78 -7.38 19.86 12.43
C LEU A 78 -7.39 18.67 13.39
N ALA A 79 -6.26 17.97 13.55
CA ALA A 79 -6.12 16.84 14.47
C ALA A 79 -6.37 17.31 15.92
N ALA A 80 -5.70 18.38 16.34
CA ALA A 80 -5.90 18.96 17.66
C ALA A 80 -7.35 19.41 17.91
N LEU A 81 -8.01 19.98 16.89
CA LEU A 81 -9.42 20.35 16.95
C LEU A 81 -10.33 19.13 17.15
N CYS A 82 -10.19 18.10 16.32
CA CYS A 82 -10.97 16.87 16.42
C CYS A 82 -10.73 16.16 17.77
N TYR A 83 -9.49 16.11 18.24
CA TYR A 83 -9.12 15.51 19.52
C TYR A 83 -9.78 16.20 20.71
N ARG A 84 -9.75 17.55 20.76
CA ARG A 84 -10.43 18.33 21.82
C ARG A 84 -11.94 18.10 21.81
N CYS A 85 -12.54 18.01 20.63
CA CYS A 85 -13.99 17.82 20.47
C CYS A 85 -14.43 16.35 20.55
N ARG A 86 -13.48 15.40 20.67
CA ARG A 86 -13.71 13.95 20.62
C ARG A 86 -14.48 13.53 19.36
N VAL A 87 -14.06 14.08 18.23
CA VAL A 87 -14.57 13.74 16.90
C VAL A 87 -13.65 12.69 16.29
N PRO A 88 -14.18 11.55 15.80
CA PRO A 88 -13.37 10.55 15.10
C PRO A 88 -12.64 11.13 13.90
N MET A 89 -11.44 10.63 13.66
CA MET A 89 -10.55 11.08 12.61
C MET A 89 -10.21 9.89 11.72
N VAL A 90 -10.43 10.03 10.41
CA VAL A 90 -10.15 8.98 9.43
C VAL A 90 -9.15 9.52 8.40
N PRO A 91 -7.89 9.05 8.40
CA PRO A 91 -6.96 9.40 7.34
C PRO A 91 -7.36 8.72 6.03
N PHE A 92 -7.25 9.44 4.92
CA PHE A 92 -7.57 8.94 3.59
C PHE A 92 -6.46 9.29 2.60
N GLY A 93 -6.10 8.32 1.78
CA GLY A 93 -5.12 8.44 0.70
C GLY A 93 -5.81 8.32 -0.67
N THR A 94 -5.72 7.14 -1.28
CA THR A 94 -6.32 6.85 -2.59
C THR A 94 -7.58 5.97 -2.51
N GLY A 95 -7.97 5.52 -1.32
CA GLY A 95 -9.16 4.66 -1.14
C GLY A 95 -9.03 3.23 -1.65
N THR A 96 -7.82 2.76 -1.98
CA THR A 96 -7.59 1.43 -2.59
C THR A 96 -7.40 0.30 -1.55
N GLY A 97 -7.92 0.47 -0.33
CA GLY A 97 -7.85 -0.54 0.72
C GLY A 97 -8.83 -1.69 0.44
N LEU A 98 -8.63 -2.84 1.09
CA LEU A 98 -9.48 -4.04 0.91
C LEU A 98 -10.18 -4.48 2.20
N GLU A 99 -9.97 -3.76 3.31
CA GLU A 99 -10.41 -4.17 4.66
C GLU A 99 -11.34 -3.15 5.33
N GLY A 100 -11.81 -2.13 4.60
CA GLY A 100 -12.71 -1.11 5.14
C GLY A 100 -12.02 -0.11 6.07
N GLY A 101 -10.70 0.07 5.94
CA GLY A 101 -9.91 0.93 6.85
C GLY A 101 -10.30 2.41 6.79
N VAL A 102 -10.95 2.84 5.71
CA VAL A 102 -11.46 4.21 5.52
C VAL A 102 -12.92 4.39 5.96
N ASN A 103 -13.59 3.32 6.38
CA ASN A 103 -15.00 3.37 6.71
C ASN A 103 -15.22 4.14 8.02
N ALA A 104 -15.97 5.23 7.95
CA ALA A 104 -16.28 6.08 9.10
C ALA A 104 -17.49 5.53 9.87
N VAL A 105 -17.33 4.35 10.48
CA VAL A 105 -18.40 3.64 11.21
C VAL A 105 -19.04 4.52 12.29
N GLN A 106 -18.22 5.35 12.96
CA GLN A 106 -18.66 6.29 14.01
C GLN A 106 -18.95 7.71 13.49
N GLY A 107 -18.91 7.94 12.18
CA GLY A 107 -18.90 9.27 11.58
C GLY A 107 -17.55 9.97 11.78
N GLY A 108 -17.57 11.29 11.92
CA GLY A 108 -16.39 12.12 12.13
C GLY A 108 -15.85 12.76 10.86
N VAL A 109 -14.56 13.07 10.87
CA VAL A 109 -13.90 13.81 9.80
C VAL A 109 -12.93 12.92 9.06
N CYS A 110 -13.09 12.84 7.74
CA CYS A 110 -12.14 12.23 6.84
C CYS A 110 -11.12 13.27 6.38
N PHE A 111 -9.83 12.94 6.52
CA PHE A 111 -8.69 13.77 6.15
C PHE A 111 -8.11 13.20 4.86
N ASP A 112 -8.53 13.76 3.73
CA ASP A 112 -7.98 13.39 2.43
C ASP A 112 -6.65 14.12 2.22
N LEU A 113 -5.57 13.34 2.31
CA LEU A 113 -4.19 13.79 2.19
C LEU A 113 -3.68 13.81 0.73
N SER A 114 -4.55 13.52 -0.25
CA SER A 114 -4.20 13.46 -1.67
C SER A 114 -3.65 14.77 -2.24
N ARG A 115 -4.00 15.93 -1.65
CA ARG A 115 -3.52 17.26 -2.09
C ARG A 115 -2.12 17.62 -1.56
N MET A 116 -1.48 16.73 -0.82
CA MET A 116 -0.08 16.83 -0.39
C MET A 116 0.72 15.81 -1.21
N ASP A 117 1.05 16.13 -2.45
CA ASP A 117 1.58 15.20 -3.47
C ASP A 117 2.99 15.57 -3.95
N ALA A 118 3.75 16.33 -3.16
CA ALA A 118 5.13 16.68 -3.52
C ALA A 118 6.13 15.54 -3.24
N ILE A 119 7.04 15.34 -4.19
CA ILE A 119 8.32 14.65 -3.94
C ILE A 119 9.27 15.71 -3.40
N VAL A 120 9.56 15.64 -2.09
CA VAL A 120 10.25 16.70 -1.33
C VAL A 120 11.76 16.66 -1.56
N GLU A 121 12.34 15.46 -1.61
CA GLU A 121 13.79 15.27 -1.73
C GLU A 121 14.09 13.93 -2.40
N LEU A 122 15.08 13.90 -3.29
CA LEU A 122 15.59 12.69 -3.93
C LEU A 122 17.12 12.65 -3.76
N SER A 123 17.61 11.68 -2.99
CA SER A 123 19.05 11.39 -2.87
C SER A 123 19.40 10.16 -3.69
N LEU A 124 20.06 10.39 -4.83
CA LEU A 124 20.54 9.31 -5.70
C LEU A 124 21.70 8.54 -5.05
N GLU A 125 22.56 9.24 -4.30
CA GLU A 125 23.73 8.66 -3.65
C GLU A 125 23.34 7.75 -2.47
N ASP A 126 22.31 8.13 -1.70
CA ASP A 126 21.83 7.35 -0.56
C ASP A 126 20.75 6.32 -0.93
N PHE A 127 20.21 6.42 -2.15
CA PHE A 127 19.07 5.65 -2.66
C PHE A 127 17.87 5.86 -1.74
N SER A 128 17.51 7.11 -1.51
CA SER A 128 16.37 7.49 -0.68
C SER A 128 15.56 8.60 -1.35
N VAL A 129 14.27 8.60 -1.03
CA VAL A 129 13.34 9.64 -1.46
C VAL A 129 12.46 10.04 -0.30
N VAL A 130 12.15 11.33 -0.21
CA VAL A 130 11.22 11.88 0.77
C VAL A 130 9.98 12.34 0.03
N VAL A 131 8.82 11.79 0.39
CA VAL A 131 7.55 12.02 -0.29
C VAL A 131 6.47 12.50 0.68
N GLU A 132 5.56 13.32 0.19
CA GLU A 132 4.31 13.68 0.86
C GLU A 132 3.24 12.57 0.70
N PRO A 133 2.19 12.56 1.56
CA PRO A 133 1.28 11.43 1.64
C PRO A 133 0.43 11.14 0.41
N GLY A 134 0.16 12.12 -0.43
CA GLY A 134 -0.61 11.98 -1.66
C GLY A 134 0.20 11.42 -2.84
N VAL A 135 1.52 11.32 -2.74
CA VAL A 135 2.35 10.77 -3.82
C VAL A 135 2.00 9.30 -4.05
N THR A 136 1.58 8.95 -5.26
CA THR A 136 1.28 7.56 -5.64
C THR A 136 2.52 6.80 -6.07
N ARG A 137 2.45 5.47 -5.99
CA ARG A 137 3.51 4.58 -6.46
C ARG A 137 3.87 4.84 -7.92
N LYS A 138 2.88 4.98 -8.82
CA LYS A 138 3.14 5.27 -10.24
C LYS A 138 3.75 6.66 -10.42
N ALA A 139 3.29 7.66 -9.68
CA ALA A 139 3.87 9.01 -9.74
C ALA A 139 5.36 9.01 -9.35
N LEU A 140 5.71 8.35 -8.24
CA LEU A 140 7.11 8.21 -7.82
C LEU A 140 7.95 7.47 -8.86
N ASN A 141 7.51 6.31 -9.32
CA ASN A 141 8.27 5.53 -10.30
C ASN A 141 8.38 6.24 -11.66
N SER A 142 7.39 7.06 -12.04
CA SER A 142 7.49 7.93 -13.22
C SER A 142 8.56 9.01 -13.03
N HIS A 143 8.62 9.64 -11.85
CA HIS A 143 9.63 10.64 -11.51
C HIS A 143 11.06 10.08 -11.47
N LEU A 144 11.22 8.81 -11.06
CA LEU A 144 12.53 8.14 -11.01
C LEU A 144 13.03 7.65 -12.37
N ARG A 145 12.24 7.73 -13.44
CA ARG A 145 12.66 7.29 -14.77
C ARG A 145 13.93 8.01 -15.22
N GLY A 146 14.90 7.25 -15.73
CA GLY A 146 16.19 7.79 -16.19
C GLY A 146 17.22 8.01 -15.08
N THR A 147 16.86 7.88 -13.80
CA THR A 147 17.81 7.99 -12.67
C THR A 147 18.60 6.71 -12.40
N GLY A 148 18.16 5.58 -12.96
CA GLY A 148 18.69 4.25 -12.63
C GLY A 148 18.16 3.67 -11.32
N LEU A 149 17.25 4.36 -10.62
CA LEU A 149 16.60 3.90 -9.39
C LEU A 149 15.10 3.65 -9.62
N TRP A 150 14.49 2.87 -8.73
CA TRP A 150 13.04 2.64 -8.70
C TRP A 150 12.57 2.24 -7.29
N PHE A 151 11.26 2.34 -7.07
CA PHE A 151 10.59 1.85 -5.86
C PHE A 151 9.86 0.52 -6.15
N PRO A 152 10.24 -0.58 -5.47
CA PRO A 152 9.88 -1.93 -5.92
C PRO A 152 8.57 -2.50 -5.37
N VAL A 153 8.05 -1.93 -4.28
CA VAL A 153 6.83 -2.46 -3.65
C VAL A 153 5.63 -2.17 -4.55
N ASP A 154 4.97 -3.22 -5.04
CA ASP A 154 3.80 -3.14 -5.92
C ASP A 154 2.61 -3.90 -5.33
N PRO A 155 1.64 -3.20 -4.70
CA PRO A 155 0.47 -3.81 -4.10
C PRO A 155 -0.63 -4.13 -5.13
N GLY A 156 -0.37 -4.01 -6.45
CA GLY A 156 -1.35 -4.24 -7.51
C GLY A 156 -2.23 -3.03 -7.83
N ALA A 157 -2.53 -2.17 -6.85
CA ALA A 157 -3.20 -0.88 -7.05
C ALA A 157 -2.20 0.29 -7.18
N ASP A 158 -2.65 1.42 -7.75
CA ASP A 158 -1.90 2.69 -7.65
C ASP A 158 -2.20 3.40 -6.34
N ALA A 159 -1.66 2.85 -5.26
CA ALA A 159 -1.84 3.37 -3.92
C ALA A 159 -0.90 4.56 -3.62
N SER A 160 -1.35 5.44 -2.73
CA SER A 160 -0.48 6.42 -2.09
C SER A 160 0.62 5.76 -1.26
N LEU A 161 1.83 6.30 -1.27
CA LEU A 161 2.99 5.71 -0.58
C LEU A 161 2.85 5.75 0.95
N CYS A 162 2.24 6.81 1.50
CA CYS A 162 1.89 6.83 2.92
C CYS A 162 0.74 5.88 3.25
N GLY A 163 -0.24 5.70 2.36
CA GLY A 163 -1.27 4.67 2.52
C GLY A 163 -0.66 3.27 2.57
N MET A 164 0.27 2.96 1.64
CA MET A 164 1.04 1.72 1.65
C MET A 164 1.81 1.53 2.96
N ALA A 165 2.45 2.59 3.47
CA ALA A 165 3.16 2.51 4.75
C ALA A 165 2.19 2.28 5.92
N ALA A 166 1.04 2.96 5.94
CA ALA A 166 0.04 2.81 6.97
C ALA A 166 -0.55 1.39 7.02
N THR A 167 -0.79 0.76 5.87
CA THR A 167 -1.30 -0.62 5.80
C THR A 167 -0.22 -1.69 5.87
N GLY A 168 1.06 -1.31 5.90
CA GLY A 168 2.16 -2.27 5.86
C GLY A 168 2.19 -3.09 4.56
N ALA A 169 1.79 -2.47 3.44
CA ALA A 169 1.55 -3.15 2.18
C ALA A 169 2.69 -4.09 1.77
N SER A 170 2.32 -5.28 1.32
CA SER A 170 3.19 -6.18 0.59
C SER A 170 3.05 -5.94 -0.90
N GLY A 171 3.94 -6.54 -1.68
CA GLY A 171 3.82 -6.52 -3.12
C GLY A 171 4.42 -7.79 -3.72
N THR A 172 4.18 -7.98 -5.01
CA THR A 172 4.65 -9.15 -5.76
C THR A 172 6.17 -9.32 -5.72
N ASN A 173 6.89 -8.21 -5.52
CA ASN A 173 8.34 -8.13 -5.42
C ASN A 173 8.88 -8.26 -3.99
N ALA A 174 8.03 -8.55 -3.00
CA ALA A 174 8.42 -8.56 -1.60
C ALA A 174 9.46 -9.64 -1.25
N VAL A 175 9.53 -10.73 -2.03
CA VAL A 175 10.51 -11.81 -1.82
C VAL A 175 11.94 -11.28 -1.85
N ARG A 176 12.26 -10.40 -2.82
CA ARG A 176 13.60 -9.83 -2.96
C ARG A 176 13.77 -8.48 -2.29
N TYR A 177 12.75 -7.63 -2.38
CA TYR A 177 12.88 -6.23 -2.00
C TYR A 177 12.22 -5.91 -0.65
N GLY A 178 11.53 -6.87 -0.05
CA GLY A 178 10.78 -6.71 1.19
C GLY A 178 9.44 -5.99 0.99
N THR A 179 8.63 -5.96 2.05
CA THR A 179 7.37 -5.22 2.12
C THR A 179 7.62 -3.72 2.38
N MET A 180 6.58 -2.94 2.68
CA MET A 180 6.76 -1.54 3.10
C MET A 180 7.64 -1.38 4.34
N ARG A 181 7.55 -2.30 5.33
CA ARG A 181 8.29 -2.18 6.60
C ARG A 181 9.82 -2.00 6.42
N PRO A 182 10.53 -2.87 5.67
CA PRO A 182 11.95 -2.67 5.42
C PRO A 182 12.28 -1.53 4.42
N ASN A 183 11.28 -1.02 3.69
CA ASN A 183 11.47 0.04 2.70
C ASN A 183 11.16 1.44 3.24
N VAL A 184 10.58 1.57 4.44
CA VAL A 184 10.36 2.86 5.11
C VAL A 184 11.51 3.16 6.06
N LEU A 185 12.27 4.21 5.78
CA LEU A 185 13.43 4.63 6.56
C LEU A 185 13.07 5.59 7.70
N ASN A 186 12.04 6.41 7.52
CA ASN A 186 11.59 7.42 8.48
C ASN A 186 10.16 7.88 8.14
N LEU A 187 9.40 8.30 9.14
CA LEU A 187 8.06 8.84 8.98
C LEU A 187 7.93 10.15 9.75
N ARG A 188 7.22 11.11 9.17
CA ARG A 188 6.71 12.30 9.87
C ARG A 188 5.24 12.09 10.17
N VAL A 189 4.89 12.03 11.44
CA VAL A 189 3.55 11.68 11.91
C VAL A 189 2.97 12.84 12.70
N VAL A 190 1.73 13.23 12.39
CA VAL A 190 0.93 14.09 13.24
C VAL A 190 0.12 13.21 14.18
N LEU A 191 0.37 13.34 15.48
CA LEU A 191 -0.36 12.62 16.52
C LEU A 191 -1.78 13.20 16.69
N PRO A 192 -2.70 12.46 17.33
CA PRO A 192 -4.07 12.92 17.53
C PRO A 192 -4.18 14.31 18.20
N ASP A 193 -3.29 14.65 19.12
CA ASP A 193 -3.27 15.96 19.80
C ASP A 193 -2.65 17.10 18.96
N GLY A 194 -2.26 16.82 17.72
CA GLY A 194 -1.64 17.78 16.80
C GLY A 194 -0.11 17.90 16.94
N ARG A 195 0.54 17.16 17.84
CA ARG A 195 2.01 17.16 17.92
C ARG A 195 2.63 16.48 16.71
N LEU A 196 3.77 17.01 16.27
CA LEU A 196 4.56 16.44 15.19
C LEU A 196 5.64 15.51 15.75
N LEU A 197 5.70 14.29 15.24
CA LEU A 197 6.69 13.27 15.57
C LEU A 197 7.49 12.88 14.33
N HIS A 198 8.81 12.78 14.47
CA HIS A 198 9.66 12.08 13.50
C HIS A 198 10.08 10.75 14.11
N THR A 199 9.64 9.63 13.51
CA THR A 199 9.84 8.29 14.10
C THR A 199 11.32 7.97 14.30
N ALA A 200 12.15 8.47 13.40
CA ALA A 200 13.56 8.17 13.36
C ALA A 200 14.44 9.43 13.51
N GLY A 201 13.83 10.58 13.85
CA GLY A 201 14.46 11.89 13.98
C GLY A 201 14.35 12.76 12.71
N PRO A 202 14.43 14.10 12.83
CA PRO A 202 14.30 15.00 11.68
C PRO A 202 15.40 14.77 10.63
N GLY A 203 15.02 14.72 9.36
CA GLY A 203 15.96 14.58 8.23
C GLY A 203 16.76 13.28 8.17
N ARG A 204 16.49 12.29 9.05
CA ARG A 204 17.29 11.07 9.09
C ARG A 204 16.90 10.09 7.99
N GLN A 205 17.88 9.69 7.18
CA GLN A 205 17.71 8.75 6.06
C GLN A 205 18.63 7.51 6.16
N ALA A 206 19.30 7.32 7.30
CA ALA A 206 20.23 6.20 7.49
C ALA A 206 19.51 4.84 7.47
N ARG A 207 20.08 3.89 6.71
CA ARG A 207 19.58 2.51 6.59
C ARG A 207 19.80 1.69 7.86
N LYS A 208 20.93 1.89 8.54
CA LYS A 208 21.27 1.21 9.79
C LYS A 208 21.02 2.15 10.96
N ARG A 209 20.24 1.67 11.94
CA ARG A 209 19.95 2.39 13.17
C ARG A 209 20.05 1.40 14.32
N ALA A 210 20.82 1.76 15.35
CA ALA A 210 21.03 0.93 16.54
C ALA A 210 20.69 1.67 17.84
N ALA A 211 20.22 2.91 17.75
CA ALA A 211 19.97 3.78 18.90
C ALA A 211 18.47 3.97 19.11
N GLY A 212 17.98 3.60 20.29
CA GLY A 212 16.60 3.81 20.72
C GLY A 212 15.60 2.78 20.19
N TYR A 213 14.31 3.07 20.38
CA TYR A 213 13.21 2.24 19.89
C TYR A 213 12.99 2.44 18.39
N ASP A 214 12.63 1.36 17.69
CA ASP A 214 12.20 1.43 16.30
C ASP A 214 10.74 1.89 16.22
N LEU A 215 10.52 3.20 16.38
CA LEU A 215 9.20 3.79 16.22
C LEU A 215 8.71 3.70 14.77
N THR A 216 9.60 3.64 13.78
CA THR A 216 9.18 3.56 12.37
C THR A 216 8.38 2.28 12.14
N SER A 217 8.89 1.15 12.61
CA SER A 217 8.18 -0.13 12.53
C SER A 217 6.88 -0.17 13.34
N LEU A 218 6.72 0.67 14.37
CA LEU A 218 5.46 0.79 15.12
C LEU A 218 4.36 1.48 14.30
N PHE A 219 4.71 2.50 13.50
CA PHE A 219 3.75 3.24 12.69
C PHE A 219 3.45 2.58 11.33
N VAL A 220 4.39 1.80 10.80
CA VAL A 220 4.12 0.97 9.60
C VAL A 220 3.14 -0.15 9.96
N GLY A 221 2.02 -0.23 9.24
CA GLY A 221 0.94 -1.17 9.55
C GLY A 221 -0.02 -0.69 10.66
N SER A 222 0.03 0.60 11.03
CA SER A 222 -0.88 1.17 12.05
C SER A 222 -2.27 1.52 11.50
N GLU A 223 -2.47 1.47 10.19
CA GLU A 223 -3.73 1.81 9.51
C GLU A 223 -4.28 3.19 9.88
N GLY A 224 -3.38 4.11 10.26
CA GLY A 224 -3.76 5.48 10.66
C GLY A 224 -4.31 5.60 12.09
N THR A 225 -4.40 4.50 12.85
CA THR A 225 -4.93 4.49 14.23
C THR A 225 -4.03 5.21 15.23
N LEU A 226 -2.73 5.32 14.94
CA LEU A 226 -1.74 5.97 15.80
C LEU A 226 -1.47 7.44 15.43
N GLY A 227 -1.92 7.89 14.25
CA GLY A 227 -1.70 9.24 13.75
C GLY A 227 -1.66 9.34 12.23
N PHE A 228 -1.50 10.56 11.73
CA PHE A 228 -1.49 10.87 10.30
C PHE A 228 -0.06 10.88 9.76
N LEU A 229 0.22 10.03 8.78
CA LEU A 229 1.50 10.07 8.07
C LEU A 229 1.50 11.27 7.10
N THR A 230 2.35 12.26 7.37
CA THR A 230 2.45 13.50 6.56
C THR A 230 3.75 13.59 5.76
N GLN A 231 4.62 12.59 5.88
CA GLN A 231 5.80 12.40 5.06
C GLN A 231 6.34 10.98 5.24
N ALA A 232 6.85 10.38 4.18
CA ALA A 232 7.60 9.13 4.24
C ALA A 232 8.97 9.31 3.60
N THR A 233 10.02 8.86 4.29
CA THR A 233 11.34 8.64 3.69
C THR A 233 11.43 7.17 3.30
N LEU A 234 11.57 6.91 2.02
CA LEU A 234 11.58 5.57 1.45
C LEU A 234 12.95 5.21 0.91
N ARG A 235 13.26 3.93 0.98
CA ARG A 235 14.42 3.33 0.33
C ARG A 235 14.10 3.07 -1.14
N LEU A 236 15.01 3.48 -2.01
CA LEU A 236 15.03 3.15 -3.42
C LEU A 236 15.99 1.99 -3.69
N HIS A 237 15.78 1.34 -4.83
CA HIS A 237 16.61 0.24 -5.29
C HIS A 237 17.15 0.53 -6.69
N PRO A 238 18.31 -0.03 -7.06
CA PRO A 238 18.76 0.05 -8.44
C PRO A 238 17.77 -0.65 -9.37
N LEU A 239 17.52 -0.03 -10.53
CA LEU A 239 16.76 -0.65 -11.60
C LEU A 239 17.57 -1.86 -12.13
N PRO A 240 16.97 -3.06 -12.23
CA PRO A 240 17.67 -4.21 -12.77
C PRO A 240 18.07 -3.99 -14.23
N GLU A 241 19.27 -4.43 -14.61
CA GLU A 241 19.76 -4.36 -16.00
C GLU A 241 18.91 -5.25 -16.93
N ALA A 242 18.47 -6.40 -16.41
CA ALA A 242 17.61 -7.33 -17.10
C ALA A 242 16.63 -7.99 -16.12
N THR A 243 15.49 -8.38 -16.68
CA THR A 243 14.43 -9.14 -16.00
C THR A 243 14.11 -10.37 -16.85
N ALA A 244 13.91 -11.53 -16.22
CA ALA A 244 13.44 -12.74 -16.89
C ALA A 244 12.26 -13.34 -16.13
N ALA A 245 11.25 -13.80 -16.84
CA ALA A 245 10.12 -14.52 -16.28
C ALA A 245 10.09 -15.95 -16.84
N THR A 246 9.86 -16.93 -15.98
CA THR A 246 9.71 -18.34 -16.31
C THR A 246 8.45 -18.87 -15.64
N THR A 247 7.73 -19.73 -16.36
CA THR A 247 6.60 -20.50 -15.82
C THR A 247 6.98 -21.97 -15.76
N ALA A 248 6.56 -22.67 -14.72
CA ALA A 248 6.72 -24.12 -14.60
C ALA A 248 5.41 -24.76 -14.16
N THR A 249 4.99 -25.84 -14.82
CA THR A 249 3.74 -26.55 -14.54
C THR A 249 4.02 -27.79 -13.67
N PHE A 250 3.17 -28.01 -12.67
CA PHE A 250 3.31 -29.08 -11.70
C PHE A 250 2.08 -29.99 -11.68
N PRO A 251 2.27 -31.30 -11.40
CA PRO A 251 1.16 -32.25 -11.32
C PRO A 251 0.25 -32.01 -10.11
N SER A 252 0.69 -31.24 -9.11
CA SER A 252 -0.11 -30.85 -7.95
C SER A 252 0.40 -29.56 -7.32
N VAL A 253 -0.46 -28.90 -6.53
CA VAL A 253 -0.09 -27.74 -5.71
C VAL A 253 1.05 -28.10 -4.74
N GLN A 254 1.03 -29.31 -4.17
CA GLN A 254 2.07 -29.76 -3.25
C GLN A 254 3.44 -29.85 -3.94
N ALA A 255 3.49 -30.27 -5.21
CA ALA A 255 4.72 -30.29 -5.99
C ALA A 255 5.22 -28.88 -6.30
N ALA A 256 4.32 -27.94 -6.61
CA ALA A 256 4.65 -26.53 -6.77
C ALA A 256 5.23 -25.93 -5.46
N VAL A 257 4.56 -26.14 -4.33
CA VAL A 257 5.05 -25.68 -3.01
C VAL A 257 6.42 -26.28 -2.68
N ALA A 258 6.65 -27.57 -2.95
CA ALA A 258 7.93 -28.21 -2.74
C ALA A 258 9.05 -27.58 -3.58
N CYS A 259 8.78 -27.26 -4.85
CA CYS A 259 9.71 -26.55 -5.72
C CYS A 259 10.02 -25.15 -5.19
N THR A 260 9.00 -24.39 -4.79
CA THR A 260 9.16 -23.08 -4.13
C THR A 260 10.09 -23.15 -2.92
N VAL A 261 9.90 -24.14 -2.05
CA VAL A 261 10.76 -24.34 -0.88
C VAL A 261 12.20 -24.66 -1.29
N GLN A 262 12.41 -25.53 -2.28
CA GLN A 262 13.74 -25.87 -2.79
C GLN A 262 14.47 -24.65 -3.36
N VAL A 263 13.79 -23.85 -4.19
CA VAL A 263 14.35 -22.62 -4.79
C VAL A 263 14.80 -21.63 -3.70
N LEU A 264 14.00 -21.49 -2.64
CA LEU A 264 14.35 -20.65 -1.49
C LEU A 264 15.52 -21.24 -0.68
N GLN A 265 15.56 -22.55 -0.46
CA GLN A 265 16.65 -23.24 0.24
C GLN A 265 17.98 -23.19 -0.53
N ALA A 266 17.90 -23.19 -1.87
CA ALA A 266 19.04 -22.99 -2.76
C ALA A 266 19.51 -21.53 -2.80
N ALA A 267 18.84 -20.62 -2.09
CA ALA A 267 19.13 -19.19 -2.03
C ALA A 267 19.15 -18.51 -3.42
N VAL A 268 18.33 -19.01 -4.35
CA VAL A 268 18.17 -18.36 -5.66
C VAL A 268 17.48 -17.00 -5.44
N PRO A 269 18.08 -15.87 -5.86
CA PRO A 269 17.54 -14.53 -5.61
C PRO A 269 16.37 -14.18 -6.54
N VAL A 270 15.22 -14.84 -6.30
CA VAL A 270 13.97 -14.63 -7.03
C VAL A 270 13.36 -13.28 -6.67
N ALA A 271 12.99 -12.49 -7.68
CA ALA A 271 12.36 -11.18 -7.50
C ALA A 271 10.88 -11.30 -7.12
N ARG A 272 10.16 -12.15 -7.86
CA ARG A 272 8.74 -12.47 -7.64
C ARG A 272 8.53 -13.96 -7.77
N MET A 273 7.73 -14.49 -6.88
CA MET A 273 7.25 -15.86 -6.93
C MET A 273 5.76 -15.85 -6.63
N GLY A 274 4.96 -16.49 -7.46
CA GLY A 274 3.53 -16.60 -7.25
C GLY A 274 2.95 -17.82 -7.94
N GLU A 275 1.94 -18.42 -7.31
CA GLU A 275 1.17 -19.53 -7.86
C GLU A 275 0.07 -18.97 -8.76
N CYS A 276 0.15 -19.26 -10.05
CA CYS A 276 -0.91 -18.99 -11.01
C CYS A 276 -1.57 -20.31 -11.38
N TRP A 277 -2.90 -20.42 -11.36
CA TRP A 277 -3.52 -21.52 -12.09
C TRP A 277 -3.59 -21.18 -13.58
N GLY A 278 -3.06 -22.09 -14.40
CA GLY A 278 -3.10 -22.02 -15.84
C GLY A 278 -3.84 -23.23 -16.41
N LEU A 279 -4.33 -23.10 -17.63
CA LEU A 279 -4.78 -24.25 -18.42
C LEU A 279 -3.54 -24.96 -18.96
N ALA A 280 -3.31 -26.21 -18.56
CA ALA A 280 -2.14 -26.97 -19.01
C ALA A 280 -2.23 -27.26 -20.51
N VAL A 281 -1.19 -26.86 -21.24
CA VAL A 281 -1.05 -27.15 -22.67
C VAL A 281 -0.14 -28.37 -22.82
N GLY A 282 -0.53 -29.33 -23.67
CA GLY A 282 0.18 -30.60 -23.85
C GLY A 282 1.66 -30.47 -24.26
N PRO A 283 2.43 -31.57 -24.16
CA PRO A 283 3.87 -31.58 -24.42
C PRO A 283 4.14 -31.28 -25.90
N GLY A 284 4.49 -30.03 -26.22
CA GLY A 284 4.65 -29.60 -27.61
C GLY A 284 4.93 -28.12 -27.85
N GLY A 285 4.97 -27.28 -26.82
CA GLY A 285 5.62 -25.96 -26.88
C GLY A 285 5.18 -25.06 -28.04
N GLN A 286 4.01 -24.45 -27.89
CA GLN A 286 3.60 -23.13 -28.42
C GLN A 286 2.10 -22.98 -28.20
N GLY A 287 1.67 -22.28 -27.16
CA GLY A 287 0.25 -22.08 -26.90
C GLY A 287 -0.02 -21.19 -25.69
N LEU A 288 -0.74 -20.11 -25.95
CA LEU A 288 -1.19 -19.06 -25.04
C LEU A 288 -1.47 -19.53 -23.60
N VAL A 289 -0.77 -18.94 -22.62
CA VAL A 289 -1.40 -18.68 -21.33
C VAL A 289 -2.53 -17.70 -21.65
N ALA A 290 -3.78 -18.15 -21.59
CA ALA A 290 -4.93 -17.26 -21.55
C ALA A 290 -4.87 -16.51 -20.21
N GLY A 291 -4.04 -15.47 -20.19
CA GLY A 291 -3.70 -14.61 -19.08
C GLY A 291 -2.92 -13.42 -19.62
N LEU A 292 -3.62 -12.60 -20.42
CA LEU A 292 -3.29 -11.21 -20.75
C LEU A 292 -1.81 -10.91 -21.07
N SER A 293 -1.41 -11.27 -22.30
CA SER A 293 -0.40 -10.52 -23.02
C SER A 293 -0.94 -9.13 -23.37
N THR A 294 -0.82 -8.16 -22.47
CA THR A 294 -0.77 -6.72 -22.80
C THR A 294 0.01 -5.97 -21.73
N ALA A 295 1.29 -5.67 -21.96
CA ALA A 295 2.03 -4.49 -21.49
C ALA A 295 1.90 -3.96 -20.04
N SER A 296 1.28 -4.68 -19.11
CA SER A 296 1.13 -4.32 -17.70
C SER A 296 1.52 -5.53 -16.86
N SER A 297 2.53 -5.34 -16.01
CA SER A 297 3.23 -6.27 -15.13
C SER A 297 2.39 -6.87 -13.99
N HIS A 298 1.12 -7.19 -14.25
CA HIS A 298 0.17 -7.73 -13.28
C HIS A 298 -0.35 -9.10 -13.76
N PRO A 299 0.33 -10.21 -13.41
CA PRO A 299 -0.25 -11.54 -13.41
C PRO A 299 -1.51 -11.54 -12.56
N GLU A 300 -2.65 -11.88 -13.18
CA GLU A 300 -3.87 -12.21 -12.47
C GLU A 300 -3.73 -13.63 -11.93
N PHE A 301 -3.79 -13.77 -10.61
CA PHE A 301 -3.77 -15.09 -9.96
C PHE A 301 -5.15 -15.70 -10.07
N LEU A 302 -5.32 -16.60 -11.04
CA LEU A 302 -6.51 -17.44 -11.14
C LEU A 302 -6.38 -18.60 -10.15
N ASP A 303 -7.47 -18.97 -9.49
CA ASP A 303 -7.59 -20.24 -8.79
C ASP A 303 -8.12 -21.34 -9.73
N GLU A 304 -8.17 -22.60 -9.27
CA GLU A 304 -8.66 -23.74 -10.05
C GLU A 304 -10.09 -23.52 -10.58
N VAL A 305 -10.95 -22.88 -9.77
CA VAL A 305 -12.36 -22.65 -10.09
C VAL A 305 -12.48 -21.62 -11.21
N MET A 306 -11.72 -20.53 -11.13
CA MET A 306 -11.67 -19.48 -12.14
C MET A 306 -11.01 -19.99 -13.43
N ALA A 307 -9.90 -20.72 -13.34
CA ALA A 307 -9.25 -21.33 -14.50
C ALA A 307 -10.20 -22.31 -15.22
N GLY A 308 -10.90 -23.16 -14.46
CA GLY A 308 -11.92 -24.06 -15.01
C GLY A 308 -13.13 -23.32 -15.59
N ALA A 309 -13.55 -22.20 -14.99
CA ALA A 309 -14.62 -21.36 -15.53
C ALA A 309 -14.21 -20.69 -16.85
N CYS A 310 -12.98 -20.17 -16.94
CA CYS A 310 -12.40 -19.63 -18.17
C CYS A 310 -12.30 -20.69 -19.26
N GLY A 311 -11.86 -21.92 -18.93
CA GLY A 311 -11.83 -23.05 -19.85
C GLY A 311 -13.21 -23.38 -20.43
N ARG A 312 -14.22 -23.49 -19.55
CA ARG A 312 -15.62 -23.71 -19.96
C ARG A 312 -16.18 -22.58 -20.83
N PHE A 313 -15.95 -21.32 -20.43
CA PHE A 313 -16.40 -20.15 -21.18
C PHE A 313 -15.75 -20.07 -22.57
N SER A 314 -14.48 -20.45 -22.67
CA SER A 314 -13.70 -20.39 -23.91
C SER A 314 -13.84 -21.63 -24.79
N GLY A 315 -14.57 -22.66 -24.34
CA GLY A 315 -14.70 -23.94 -25.04
C GLY A 315 -13.41 -24.77 -25.10
N LEU A 316 -12.46 -24.51 -24.19
CA LEU A 316 -11.18 -25.22 -24.12
C LEU A 316 -11.28 -26.36 -23.07
N GLU A 317 -11.18 -27.61 -23.53
CA GLU A 317 -11.05 -28.79 -22.66
C GLU A 317 -9.60 -29.01 -22.21
N LEU A 318 -9.03 -28.00 -21.55
CA LEU A 318 -7.69 -28.09 -20.97
C LEU A 318 -7.80 -28.32 -19.46
N PRO A 319 -7.02 -29.25 -18.89
CA PRO A 319 -7.00 -29.45 -17.45
C PRO A 319 -6.38 -28.24 -16.77
N ALA A 320 -7.00 -27.79 -15.68
CA ALA A 320 -6.41 -26.78 -14.82
C ALA A 320 -5.17 -27.40 -14.15
N ALA A 321 -4.03 -26.69 -14.18
CA ALA A 321 -2.78 -27.17 -13.60
C ALA A 321 -2.12 -26.10 -12.73
N ALA A 322 -1.50 -26.57 -11.65
CA ALA A 322 -0.72 -25.71 -10.76
C ALA A 322 0.52 -25.20 -11.51
N THR A 323 0.60 -23.88 -11.71
CA THR A 323 1.70 -23.24 -12.44
C THR A 323 2.41 -22.24 -11.53
N LEU A 324 3.74 -22.33 -11.43
CA LEU A 324 4.53 -21.31 -10.75
C LEU A 324 5.02 -20.28 -11.76
N LEU A 325 4.83 -19.01 -11.46
CA LEU A 325 5.50 -17.90 -12.14
C LEU A 325 6.70 -17.46 -11.29
N LEU A 326 7.87 -17.47 -11.89
CA LEU A 326 9.15 -17.05 -11.31
C LEU A 326 9.67 -15.85 -12.11
N GLU A 327 9.84 -14.70 -11.45
CA GLU A 327 10.51 -13.54 -12.03
C GLU A 327 11.87 -13.34 -11.37
N LEU A 328 12.89 -13.10 -12.19
CA LEU A 328 14.29 -12.97 -11.82
C LEU A 328 14.79 -11.60 -12.23
N HIS A 329 15.50 -10.92 -11.34
CA HIS A 329 16.08 -9.59 -11.58
C HIS A 329 17.62 -9.65 -11.49
N GLY A 330 18.33 -8.86 -12.28
CA GLY A 330 19.77 -8.71 -12.07
C GLY A 330 20.52 -8.22 -13.30
N SER A 331 21.83 -8.48 -13.30
CA SER A 331 22.64 -8.39 -14.52
C SER A 331 22.32 -9.55 -15.45
N ARG A 332 22.63 -9.42 -16.74
CA ARG A 332 22.45 -10.52 -17.71
C ARG A 332 23.17 -11.80 -17.28
N HIS A 333 24.37 -11.68 -16.70
CA HIS A 333 25.13 -12.81 -16.20
C HIS A 333 24.48 -13.42 -14.94
N GLY A 334 24.01 -12.58 -14.02
CA GLY A 334 23.32 -13.04 -12.81
C GLY A 334 22.02 -13.76 -13.13
N LEU A 335 21.25 -13.29 -14.12
CA LEU A 335 20.05 -13.98 -14.58
C LEU A 335 20.37 -15.37 -15.15
N ALA A 336 21.40 -15.47 -15.99
CA ALA A 336 21.79 -16.75 -16.58
C ALA A 336 22.21 -17.78 -15.50
N GLU A 337 22.84 -17.32 -14.42
CA GLU A 337 23.15 -18.16 -13.26
C GLU A 337 21.89 -18.57 -12.47
N GLN A 338 21.03 -17.59 -12.16
CA GLN A 338 19.76 -17.83 -11.46
C GLN A 338 18.87 -18.82 -12.22
N GLN A 339 18.77 -18.68 -13.54
CA GLN A 339 18.01 -19.60 -14.40
C GLN A 339 18.59 -21.01 -14.41
N ARG A 340 19.92 -21.15 -14.46
CA ARG A 340 20.56 -22.48 -14.38
C ARG A 340 20.32 -23.15 -13.03
N GLN A 341 20.31 -22.38 -11.95
CA GLN A 341 20.07 -22.91 -10.61
C GLN A 341 18.60 -23.30 -10.42
N ALA A 342 17.67 -22.39 -10.75
CA ALA A 342 16.23 -22.65 -10.71
C ALA A 342 15.81 -23.81 -11.63
N GLY A 343 16.43 -23.94 -12.81
CA GLY A 343 16.16 -25.02 -13.75
C GLY A 343 16.65 -26.40 -13.26
N ARG A 344 17.76 -26.46 -12.51
CA ARG A 344 18.23 -27.71 -11.88
C ARG A 344 17.28 -28.19 -10.79
N ASP A 345 16.74 -27.25 -10.01
CA ASP A 345 15.83 -27.56 -8.91
C ASP A 345 14.41 -27.88 -9.44
N GLY A 346 13.93 -27.14 -10.44
CA GLY A 346 12.64 -27.37 -11.10
C GLY A 346 12.58 -28.68 -11.91
N ALA A 347 13.70 -29.12 -12.50
CA ALA A 347 13.77 -30.40 -13.22
C ALA A 347 13.63 -31.63 -12.30
N SER A 348 13.74 -31.46 -10.97
CA SER A 348 13.53 -32.55 -10.02
C SER A 348 12.06 -32.76 -9.62
N THR A 349 11.18 -31.78 -9.89
CA THR A 349 9.79 -31.76 -9.38
C THR A 349 8.71 -31.36 -10.40
N GLY A 350 9.06 -30.75 -11.54
CA GLY A 350 8.12 -30.26 -12.55
C GLY A 350 8.22 -30.99 -13.90
N THR A 351 7.14 -30.93 -14.67
CA THR A 351 7.12 -31.36 -16.09
C THR A 351 7.09 -30.12 -16.98
N GLY A 352 8.21 -29.84 -17.65
CA GLY A 352 8.30 -28.95 -18.83
C GLY A 352 7.78 -27.53 -18.64
#